data_AF-A0A9Q8T3T3-F1
#
_entry.id   AF-A0A9Q8T3T3-F1
#
_cell.length_a   1.000
_cell.length_b   1.000
_cell.length_c   1.000
_cell.angle_alpha   90.00
_cell.angle_beta   90.00
_cell.angle_gamma   90.00
#
_symmetry.space_group_name_H-M   'P 1'
#
loop_
_entity.id
_entity.type
_entity.pdbx_description
1 polymer ?
#
loop_
_entity_poly.entity_id
_entity_poly.type
_entity_poly.pdbx_seq_one_letter_code
_entity_poly.pdbx_strand_id
1 'polypeptide(L)'
;YNRWGFSPFEGDGNGFKLGITGNPVADHVVRNCIAFGNWKKGFIDNGNPGSLTFERNSAWNNGDTGFLMRSSSSAMRGNVAAVNGASWSAQVSLVSTVTATGNSWNDGTTWTNASFVSVDASVLKGPRGAGGKVVGSSFLIPKSGAPIGATTLQEV
;
A
#
# COMPACT_ATOMS: atom_id res chain seq x y z
N TYR A 1 1.89 17.52 7.57
CA TYR A 1 0.73 16.60 7.47
C TYR A 1 -0.61 17.34 7.36
N ASN A 2 -0.79 18.47 8.05
CA ASN A 2 -1.86 19.41 7.75
C ASN A 2 -1.56 20.24 6.50
N ARG A 3 -1.89 19.71 5.31
CA ARG A 3 -1.57 20.37 4.03
C ARG A 3 -2.29 21.72 3.85
N TRP A 4 -3.42 21.90 4.50
CA TRP A 4 -4.33 23.03 4.28
C TRP A 4 -4.47 23.96 5.49
N GLY A 5 -3.69 23.76 6.55
CA GLY A 5 -3.67 24.65 7.70
C GLY A 5 -4.93 24.64 8.57
N PHE A 6 -5.69 23.54 8.62
CA PHE A 6 -6.88 23.42 9.47
C PHE A 6 -6.54 23.48 10.98
N SER A 7 -7.46 24.04 11.78
CA SER A 7 -7.37 24.09 13.25
C SER A 7 -8.76 23.86 13.88
N PRO A 8 -8.97 22.79 14.67
CA PRO A 8 -8.01 21.71 14.91
C PRO A 8 -7.74 20.87 13.65
N PHE A 9 -6.63 20.13 13.65
CA PHE A 9 -6.32 19.15 12.61
C PHE A 9 -6.46 17.73 13.16
N GLU A 10 -7.47 17.01 12.67
CA GLU A 10 -7.83 15.65 13.13
C GLU A 10 -7.58 14.57 12.07
N GLY A 11 -6.70 14.84 11.10
CA GLY A 11 -6.45 13.93 9.99
C GLY A 11 -5.58 12.73 10.38
N ASP A 12 -6.16 11.52 10.37
CA ASP A 12 -5.46 10.29 10.74
C ASP A 12 -4.27 9.91 9.84
N GLY A 13 -4.34 10.27 8.56
CA GLY A 13 -3.23 10.11 7.61
C GLY A 13 -2.92 8.69 7.14
N ASN A 14 -3.94 7.86 6.94
CA ASN A 14 -3.81 6.54 6.31
C ASN A 14 -4.21 6.61 4.83
N GLY A 15 -3.60 5.78 3.98
CA GLY A 15 -3.99 5.66 2.57
C GLY A 15 -5.32 4.90 2.43
N PHE A 16 -5.28 3.58 2.61
CA PHE A 16 -6.44 2.70 2.56
C PHE A 16 -6.80 2.23 3.97
N LYS A 17 -7.90 2.77 4.50
CA LYS A 17 -8.48 2.36 5.79
C LYS A 17 -9.71 1.51 5.52
N LEU A 18 -9.64 0.23 5.89
CA LEU A 18 -10.54 -0.81 5.37
C LEU A 18 -11.52 -1.33 6.44
N GLY A 19 -11.98 -0.43 7.30
CA GLY A 19 -13.00 -0.69 8.30
C GLY A 19 -12.76 0.06 9.60
N ILE A 20 -13.40 -0.40 10.67
CA ILE A 20 -13.27 0.10 12.04
C ILE A 20 -13.71 -0.98 13.01
N THR A 21 -13.12 -1.03 14.20
CA THR A 21 -13.54 -1.94 15.28
C THR A 21 -15.02 -1.72 15.63
N GLY A 22 -15.78 -2.81 15.81
CA GLY A 22 -17.18 -2.78 16.23
C GLY A 22 -18.19 -2.64 15.09
N ASN A 23 -17.73 -2.39 13.86
CA ASN A 23 -18.60 -2.43 12.68
C ASN A 23 -18.79 -3.87 12.17
N PRO A 24 -19.84 -4.11 11.35
CA PRO A 24 -20.01 -5.38 10.67
C PRO A 24 -18.77 -5.80 9.89
N VAL A 25 -18.56 -7.11 9.82
CA VAL A 25 -17.47 -7.72 9.05
C VAL A 25 -17.63 -7.37 7.57
N ALA A 26 -16.52 -6.98 6.93
CA ALA A 26 -16.51 -6.67 5.51
C ALA A 26 -15.27 -7.25 4.82
N ASP A 27 -15.50 -8.12 3.84
CA ASP A 27 -14.45 -8.80 3.08
C ASP A 27 -14.04 -7.96 1.87
N HIS A 28 -13.36 -6.85 2.12
CA HIS A 28 -12.90 -5.95 1.06
C HIS A 28 -11.85 -6.60 0.16
N VAL A 29 -11.86 -6.20 -1.12
CA VAL A 29 -10.81 -6.54 -2.10
C VAL A 29 -10.06 -5.27 -2.45
N VAL A 30 -8.74 -5.29 -2.24
CA VAL A 30 -7.83 -4.22 -2.63
C VAL A 30 -6.80 -4.81 -3.57
N ARG A 31 -6.93 -4.50 -4.85
CA ARG A 31 -6.09 -5.03 -5.92
C ARG A 31 -5.44 -3.90 -6.70
N ASN A 32 -4.16 -4.07 -7.03
CA ASN A 32 -3.42 -3.18 -7.92
C ASN A 32 -3.42 -1.69 -7.49
N CYS A 33 -3.42 -1.45 -6.17
CA CYS A 33 -3.45 -0.11 -5.60
C CYS A 33 -2.06 0.34 -5.13
N ILE A 34 -1.81 1.66 -5.20
CA ILE A 34 -0.57 2.28 -4.70
C ILE A 34 -0.92 3.21 -3.53
N ALA A 35 -0.29 3.00 -2.37
CA ALA A 35 -0.34 3.90 -1.23
C ALA A 35 1.05 4.50 -0.97
N PHE A 36 1.18 5.82 -1.10
CA PHE A 36 2.46 6.51 -0.90
C PHE A 36 2.34 7.86 -0.22
N GLY A 37 3.38 8.24 0.53
CA GLY A 37 3.47 9.57 1.16
C GLY A 37 2.39 9.85 2.21
N ASN A 38 1.67 8.84 2.69
CA ASN A 38 0.73 8.97 3.79
C ASN A 38 1.51 9.19 5.11
N TRP A 39 0.89 9.79 6.12
CA TRP A 39 1.54 10.14 7.41
C TRP A 39 1.91 8.89 8.13
N LYS A 40 0.96 7.96 8.09
CA LYS A 40 0.89 6.81 8.92
C LYS A 40 0.89 5.63 7.97
N LYS A 41 -0.23 4.90 7.89
CA LYS A 41 -0.25 3.61 7.23
C LYS A 41 -0.52 3.75 5.74
N GLY A 42 0.11 2.88 4.94
CA GLY A 42 -0.30 2.68 3.55
C GLY A 42 -1.66 1.99 3.51
N PHE A 43 -1.73 0.78 4.03
CA PHE A 43 -2.93 -0.05 4.11
C PHE A 43 -3.16 -0.52 5.55
N ILE A 44 -4.39 -0.42 6.05
CA ILE A 44 -4.76 -0.82 7.41
C ILE A 44 -6.17 -1.43 7.45
N ASP A 45 -6.31 -2.63 8.03
CA ASP A 45 -7.63 -3.27 8.27
C ASP A 45 -8.47 -2.49 9.29
N ASN A 46 -7.79 -1.73 10.15
CA ASN A 46 -8.32 -0.79 11.11
C ASN A 46 -9.32 -1.39 12.10
N GLY A 47 -9.17 -2.68 12.41
CA GLY A 47 -10.06 -3.38 13.31
C GLY A 47 -11.19 -4.15 12.62
N ASN A 48 -11.22 -4.18 11.29
CA ASN A 48 -12.08 -5.10 10.54
C ASN A 48 -11.58 -6.55 10.72
N PRO A 49 -12.40 -7.47 11.25
CA PRO A 49 -11.99 -8.87 11.45
C PRO A 49 -12.21 -9.76 10.22
N GLY A 50 -12.64 -9.20 9.09
CA GLY A 50 -12.97 -9.96 7.88
C GLY A 50 -11.77 -10.63 7.18
N SER A 51 -12.10 -11.36 6.13
CA SER A 51 -11.15 -12.04 5.24
C SER A 51 -10.86 -11.17 4.01
N LEU A 52 -10.16 -10.05 4.23
CA LEU A 52 -9.85 -9.12 3.14
C LEU A 52 -8.82 -9.72 2.18
N THR A 53 -8.93 -9.35 0.91
CA THR A 53 -7.98 -9.74 -0.14
C THR A 53 -7.08 -8.58 -0.53
N PHE A 54 -5.77 -8.76 -0.41
CA PHE A 54 -4.75 -7.83 -0.88
C PHE A 54 -3.92 -8.47 -1.98
N GLU A 55 -4.05 -7.95 -3.19
CA GLU A 55 -3.35 -8.50 -4.34
C GLU A 55 -2.62 -7.41 -5.12
N ARG A 56 -1.32 -7.63 -5.39
CA ARG A 56 -0.55 -6.78 -6.30
C ARG A 56 -0.58 -5.29 -5.89
N ASN A 57 -0.55 -4.97 -4.60
CA ASN A 57 -0.52 -3.59 -4.12
C ASN A 57 0.90 -3.12 -3.83
N SER A 58 1.15 -1.81 -3.87
CA SER A 58 2.42 -1.19 -3.47
C SER A 58 2.23 -0.16 -2.35
N ALA A 59 2.92 -0.35 -1.23
CA ALA A 59 3.05 0.62 -0.15
C ALA A 59 4.48 1.19 -0.13
N TRP A 60 4.64 2.47 -0.42
CA TRP A 60 5.96 3.10 -0.53
C TRP A 60 6.04 4.43 0.20
N ASN A 61 7.09 4.63 1.00
CA ASN A 61 7.38 5.93 1.64
C ASN A 61 6.19 6.51 2.43
N ASN A 62 5.44 5.65 3.14
CA ASN A 62 4.47 6.09 4.14
C ASN A 62 5.19 6.31 5.47
N GLY A 63 4.77 7.28 6.27
CA GLY A 63 5.50 7.71 7.47
C GLY A 63 5.44 6.75 8.66
N ASP A 64 4.60 5.71 8.60
CA ASP A 64 4.53 4.61 9.55
C ASP A 64 4.55 3.27 8.80
N THR A 65 3.56 2.39 8.96
CA THR A 65 3.63 1.03 8.45
C THR A 65 3.10 0.92 7.01
N GLY A 66 3.78 0.20 6.13
CA GLY A 66 3.29 -0.06 4.76
C GLY A 66 1.96 -0.81 4.78
N PHE A 67 1.93 -2.00 5.38
CA PHE A 67 0.73 -2.79 5.62
C PHE A 67 0.60 -3.14 7.11
N LEU A 68 -0.49 -2.72 7.73
CA LEU A 68 -0.82 -3.04 9.12
C LEU A 68 -2.14 -3.83 9.19
N MET A 69 -2.04 -5.14 9.43
CA MET A 69 -3.18 -6.02 9.61
C MET A 69 -3.19 -6.50 11.06
N ARG A 70 -4.09 -5.95 11.87
CA ARG A 70 -4.12 -6.15 13.33
C ARG A 70 -5.34 -6.91 13.83
N SER A 71 -6.30 -7.25 12.97
CA SER A 71 -7.55 -7.87 13.39
C SER A 71 -8.14 -8.86 12.39
N SER A 72 -7.72 -8.80 11.12
CA SER A 72 -8.29 -9.59 10.03
C SER A 72 -7.71 -11.00 9.88
N SER A 73 -8.40 -11.84 9.11
CA SER A 73 -7.91 -13.11 8.54
C SER A 73 -7.59 -12.96 7.05
N SER A 74 -6.88 -11.87 6.71
CA SER A 74 -6.65 -11.46 5.32
C SER A 74 -5.74 -12.42 4.54
N ALA A 75 -5.93 -12.47 3.22
CA ALA A 75 -5.00 -13.08 2.27
C ALA A 75 -4.22 -12.02 1.50
N MET A 76 -2.88 -12.11 1.50
CA MET A 76 -1.99 -11.12 0.90
C MET A 76 -1.04 -11.77 -0.13
N ARG A 77 -1.16 -11.37 -1.40
CA ARG A 77 -0.41 -11.97 -2.52
C ARG A 77 0.28 -10.92 -3.38
N GLY A 78 1.57 -11.10 -3.62
CA GLY A 78 2.30 -10.31 -4.61
C GLY A 78 2.37 -8.82 -4.30
N ASN A 79 2.25 -8.39 -3.05
CA ASN A 79 2.31 -6.99 -2.64
C ASN A 79 3.76 -6.56 -2.41
N VAL A 80 4.02 -5.25 -2.54
CA VAL A 80 5.32 -4.64 -2.25
C VAL A 80 5.17 -3.62 -1.12
N ALA A 81 5.98 -3.76 -0.10
CA ALA A 81 6.22 -2.75 0.93
C ALA A 81 7.70 -2.33 0.88
N ALA A 82 7.96 -1.05 0.67
CA ALA A 82 9.32 -0.52 0.57
C ALA A 82 9.42 0.87 1.21
N VAL A 83 10.48 1.10 1.99
CA VAL A 83 10.84 2.43 2.51
C VAL A 83 9.73 3.06 3.38
N ASN A 84 8.87 2.26 4.01
CA ASN A 84 7.88 2.77 4.97
C ASN A 84 8.47 2.95 6.39
N GLY A 85 8.00 3.98 7.10
CA GLY A 85 8.34 4.32 8.47
C GLY A 85 9.53 5.26 8.59
N ALA A 86 9.64 5.96 9.72
CA ALA A 86 10.76 6.86 10.00
C ALA A 86 12.14 6.17 9.94
N SER A 87 12.21 4.88 10.27
CA SER A 87 13.41 4.03 10.23
C SER A 87 13.47 3.10 9.01
N TRP A 88 12.49 3.15 8.11
CA TRP A 88 12.47 2.36 6.88
C TRP A 88 12.40 0.84 7.15
N SER A 89 12.06 0.46 8.39
CA SER A 89 11.89 -0.92 8.84
C SER A 89 10.42 -1.28 9.12
N ALA A 90 9.51 -0.31 9.11
CA ALA A 90 8.09 -0.52 9.34
C ALA A 90 7.38 -0.94 8.04
N GLN A 91 7.89 -1.97 7.35
CA GLN A 91 7.28 -2.39 6.09
C GLN A 91 5.92 -3.03 6.33
N VAL A 92 5.84 -3.95 7.28
CA VAL A 92 4.68 -4.80 7.48
C VAL A 92 4.54 -5.20 8.96
N SER A 93 3.30 -5.22 9.46
CA SER A 93 2.93 -5.80 10.74
C SER A 93 1.62 -6.58 10.56
N LEU A 94 1.70 -7.90 10.79
CA LEU A 94 0.61 -8.84 10.55
C LEU A 94 0.33 -9.65 11.81
N VAL A 95 -0.94 -9.84 12.12
CA VAL A 95 -1.39 -10.90 13.04
C VAL A 95 -1.24 -12.27 12.40
N SER A 96 -1.14 -13.31 13.23
CA SER A 96 -0.89 -14.69 12.79
C SER A 96 -2.02 -15.30 11.94
N THR A 97 -3.21 -14.71 11.97
CA THR A 97 -4.36 -15.10 11.15
C THR A 97 -4.24 -14.67 9.69
N VAL A 98 -3.28 -13.81 9.34
CA VAL A 98 -3.04 -13.39 7.97
C VAL A 98 -2.19 -14.42 7.23
N THR A 99 -2.61 -14.77 6.02
CA THR A 99 -1.79 -15.57 5.10
C THR A 99 -1.11 -14.66 4.08
N ALA A 100 0.23 -14.69 3.99
CA ALA A 100 1.00 -13.83 3.10
C ALA A 100 1.99 -14.63 2.24
N THR A 101 1.84 -14.57 0.90
CA THR A 101 2.70 -15.28 -0.04
C THR A 101 3.16 -14.40 -1.21
N GLY A 102 4.42 -14.59 -1.64
CA GLY A 102 4.99 -13.88 -2.80
C GLY A 102 5.07 -12.36 -2.66
N ASN A 103 4.96 -11.82 -1.44
CA ASN A 103 5.12 -10.40 -1.18
C ASN A 103 6.60 -10.05 -0.97
N SER A 104 6.94 -8.76 -1.05
CA SER A 104 8.32 -8.26 -0.92
C SER A 104 8.99 -8.59 0.42
N TRP A 105 8.22 -8.91 1.45
CA TRP A 105 8.69 -9.26 2.79
C TRP A 105 8.78 -10.78 3.03
N ASN A 106 8.41 -11.60 2.05
CA ASN A 106 8.39 -13.06 2.24
C ASN A 106 9.76 -13.72 1.98
N ASP A 107 10.65 -13.11 1.20
CA ASP A 107 11.93 -13.70 0.80
C ASP A 107 13.17 -13.12 1.55
N GLY A 108 12.94 -12.22 2.51
CA GLY A 108 14.01 -11.56 3.28
C GLY A 108 14.73 -10.43 2.53
N THR A 109 14.38 -10.15 1.28
CA THR A 109 14.98 -9.06 0.51
C THR A 109 14.58 -7.71 1.09
N THR A 110 15.56 -6.82 1.29
CA THR A 110 15.27 -5.43 1.63
C THR A 110 14.95 -4.63 0.37
N TRP A 111 13.73 -4.12 0.29
CA TRP A 111 13.29 -3.28 -0.82
C TRP A 111 13.59 -1.80 -0.55
N THR A 112 14.33 -1.18 -1.46
CA THR A 112 14.73 0.24 -1.38
C THR A 112 14.26 0.98 -2.62
N ASN A 113 14.50 2.30 -2.70
CA ASN A 113 14.23 3.06 -3.91
C ASN A 113 14.99 2.50 -5.14
N ALA A 114 16.16 1.89 -4.94
CA ALA A 114 16.95 1.31 -6.02
C ALA A 114 16.28 0.06 -6.64
N SER A 115 15.37 -0.60 -5.92
CA SER A 115 14.62 -1.77 -6.39
C SER A 115 13.60 -1.45 -7.49
N PHE A 116 13.28 -0.17 -7.70
CA PHE A 116 12.28 0.28 -8.67
C PHE A 116 12.90 0.98 -9.88
N VAL A 117 12.23 0.87 -11.03
CA VAL A 117 12.61 1.58 -12.26
C VAL A 117 12.53 3.09 -12.05
N SER A 118 11.46 3.57 -11.40
CA SER A 118 11.30 4.96 -10.99
C SER A 118 10.59 5.05 -9.63
N VAL A 119 10.94 6.07 -8.86
CA VAL A 119 10.23 6.49 -7.63
C VAL A 119 9.69 7.93 -7.76
N ASP A 120 9.66 8.47 -8.97
CA ASP A 120 9.08 9.78 -9.22
C ASP A 120 7.55 9.71 -9.23
N ALA A 121 6.93 10.09 -8.12
CA ALA A 121 5.48 10.13 -7.97
C ALA A 121 4.84 11.34 -8.68
N SER A 122 5.62 12.29 -9.21
CA SER A 122 5.07 13.49 -9.88
C SER A 122 4.31 13.12 -11.15
N VAL A 123 4.70 12.02 -11.80
CA VAL A 123 4.05 11.47 -13.00
C VAL A 123 2.56 11.12 -12.80
N LEU A 124 2.13 10.93 -11.54
CA LEU A 124 0.74 10.62 -11.20
C LEU A 124 -0.18 11.84 -11.12
N LYS A 125 0.37 13.06 -11.17
CA LYS A 125 -0.38 14.32 -10.98
C LYS A 125 -0.81 14.98 -12.29
N GLY A 126 -0.52 14.35 -13.43
CA GLY A 126 -0.89 14.86 -14.75
C GLY A 126 -2.37 14.63 -15.11
N PRO A 127 -2.82 15.18 -16.25
CA PRO A 127 -4.11 14.87 -16.82
C PRO A 127 -4.29 13.35 -17.02
N ARG A 128 -5.51 12.88 -16.88
CA ARG A 128 -5.86 11.49 -17.20
C ARG A 128 -5.78 11.25 -18.71
N GLY A 129 -5.46 10.02 -19.10
CA GLY A 129 -5.48 9.57 -20.48
C GLY A 129 -6.89 9.29 -21.00
N ALA A 130 -6.97 8.67 -22.17
CA ALA A 130 -8.23 8.26 -22.79
C ALA A 130 -9.09 7.42 -21.82
N GLY A 131 -10.40 7.69 -21.80
CA GLY A 131 -11.35 7.01 -20.91
C GLY A 131 -11.15 7.30 -19.42
N GLY A 132 -10.41 8.36 -19.05
CA GLY A 132 -10.18 8.74 -17.66
C GLY A 132 -9.15 7.88 -16.93
N LYS A 133 -8.37 7.07 -17.63
CA LYS A 133 -7.33 6.24 -17.02
C LYS A 133 -6.17 7.07 -16.49
N VAL A 134 -5.54 6.59 -15.42
CA VAL A 134 -4.22 7.10 -15.03
C VAL A 134 -3.26 6.78 -16.17
N VAL A 135 -2.42 7.75 -16.55
CA VAL A 135 -1.43 7.54 -17.60
C VAL A 135 -0.39 6.53 -17.11
N GLY A 136 -0.15 5.49 -17.89
CA GLY A 136 0.82 4.45 -17.56
C GLY A 136 2.22 5.02 -17.36
N SER A 137 2.91 4.55 -16.32
CA SER A 137 4.25 5.00 -15.97
C SER A 137 5.08 3.88 -15.33
N SER A 138 6.38 4.12 -15.20
CA SER A 138 7.32 3.20 -14.54
C SER A 138 7.40 3.39 -13.01
N PHE A 139 6.55 4.24 -12.44
CA PHE A 139 6.52 4.50 -11.00
C PHE A 139 6.25 3.21 -10.23
N LEU A 140 7.18 2.85 -9.34
CA LEU A 140 7.17 1.65 -8.49
C LEU A 140 7.11 0.31 -9.23
N ILE A 141 7.49 0.27 -10.51
CA ILE A 141 7.69 -1.00 -11.23
C ILE A 141 9.00 -1.64 -10.76
N PRO A 142 9.01 -2.91 -10.32
CA PRO A 142 10.24 -3.60 -9.92
C PRO A 142 11.27 -3.71 -11.05
N LYS A 143 12.53 -3.37 -10.78
CA LYS A 143 13.63 -3.57 -11.75
C LYS A 143 13.90 -5.03 -12.06
N SER A 144 13.58 -5.94 -11.14
CA SER A 144 13.73 -7.37 -11.36
C SER A 144 12.82 -7.93 -12.45
N GLY A 145 11.81 -7.16 -12.88
CA GLY A 145 10.75 -7.64 -13.78
C GLY A 145 9.76 -8.60 -13.11
N ALA A 146 9.92 -8.87 -11.80
CA ALA A 146 9.01 -9.73 -11.07
C ALA A 146 7.59 -9.15 -11.11
N PRO A 147 6.55 -9.97 -11.36
CA PRO A 147 5.17 -9.52 -11.34
C PRO A 147 4.67 -9.44 -9.89
N ILE A 148 5.29 -8.58 -9.07
CA ILE A 148 4.77 -8.13 -7.75
C ILE A 148 4.60 -6.61 -7.70
N GLY A 149 3.82 -6.11 -6.74
CA GLY A 149 3.45 -4.70 -6.62
C GLY A 149 2.43 -4.23 -7.67
N ALA A 150 1.91 -3.03 -7.48
CA ALA A 150 0.95 -2.43 -8.40
C ALA A 150 1.62 -1.92 -9.68
N THR A 151 0.85 -1.84 -10.76
CA THR A 151 1.27 -1.31 -12.04
C THR A 151 0.18 -0.47 -12.69
N THR A 152 0.59 0.55 -13.44
CA THR A 152 -0.28 1.37 -14.28
C THR A 152 -0.11 1.05 -15.77
N LEU A 153 0.75 0.08 -16.10
CA LEU A 153 1.07 -0.28 -17.50
C LEU A 153 0.09 -1.29 -18.10
N GLN A 154 -0.71 -1.97 -17.27
CA GLN A 154 -1.68 -2.99 -17.69
C GLN A 154 -2.79 -3.14 -16.66
N GLU A 155 -3.89 -3.75 -17.07
CA GLU A 155 -4.92 -4.24 -16.15
C GLU A 155 -4.40 -5.47 -15.37
N VAL A 156 -4.87 -5.63 -14.14
CA VAL A 156 -4.47 -6.69 -13.19
C VAL A 156 -5.69 -7.28 -12.52
#